data_AF-A0A2A4QLN5-F1
#
_entry.id   AF-A0A2A4QLN5-F1
#
_cell.length_a   1.000
_cell.length_b   1.000
_cell.length_c   1.000
_cell.angle_alpha   90.00
_cell.angle_beta   90.00
_cell.angle_gamma   90.00
#
_symmetry.space_group_name_H-M   'P 1'
#
loop_
_entity.id
_entity.type
_entity.pdbx_description
1 polymer ?
#
loop_
_entity_poly.entity_id
_entity_poly.type
_entity_poly.pdbx_seq_one_letter_code
_entity_poly.pdbx_strand_id
1 'polypeptide(L)'
;MTSVYLYPSLGFFEGTFISVGRGTDKPFQLIGHPDMENSNYTFKPKSVPGAKDPPFKNKVCKGHDLSKFGDLILKGYGKIYLYWLTGAYKDSPDKANFFNNYFNSLAGNSKLKQQIKDQLNEDVISKSWKEDIDSFKKIRKGYLLYPDFE
;
A
#
# COMPACT_ATOMS: atom_id res chain seq x y z
N MET A 1 14.82 -1.12 -7.18
CA MET A 1 13.80 -2.17 -7.37
C MET A 1 12.84 -2.27 -6.20
N THR A 2 13.26 -1.95 -4.97
CA THR A 2 12.46 -1.94 -3.74
C THR A 2 11.05 -1.37 -3.90
N SER A 3 10.93 -0.18 -4.51
CA SER A 3 9.65 0.48 -4.77
C SER A 3 8.71 -0.35 -5.66
N VAL A 4 9.23 -1.10 -6.63
CA VAL A 4 8.45 -1.98 -7.51
C VAL A 4 7.84 -3.14 -6.73
N TYR A 5 8.59 -3.73 -5.80
CA TYR A 5 8.08 -4.80 -4.94
C TYR A 5 7.09 -4.30 -3.88
N LEU A 6 7.28 -3.07 -3.41
CA LEU A 6 6.39 -2.45 -2.42
C LEU A 6 5.09 -1.91 -3.04
N TYR A 7 5.11 -1.49 -4.30
CA TYR A 7 3.98 -0.80 -4.95
C TYR A 7 2.64 -1.56 -4.86
N PRO A 8 2.54 -2.89 -5.09
CA PRO A 8 1.27 -3.60 -4.96
C PRO A 8 0.64 -3.50 -3.55
N SER A 9 1.46 -3.32 -2.52
CA SER A 9 1.00 -3.16 -1.13
C SER A 9 0.79 -1.69 -0.77
N LEU A 10 1.69 -0.80 -1.20
CA LEU A 10 1.67 0.61 -0.82
C LEU A 10 0.80 1.49 -1.71
N GLY A 11 0.47 1.05 -2.93
CA GLY A 11 -0.37 1.81 -3.87
C GLY A 11 -1.75 2.11 -3.29
N PHE A 12 -2.29 1.25 -2.43
CA PHE A 12 -3.57 1.49 -1.74
C PHE A 12 -3.57 2.75 -0.86
N PHE A 13 -2.42 3.20 -0.35
CA PHE A 13 -2.33 4.43 0.43
C PHE A 13 -2.57 5.68 -0.41
N GLU A 14 -2.50 5.62 -1.75
CA GLU A 14 -2.98 6.73 -2.60
C GLU A 14 -4.50 6.93 -2.49
N GLY A 15 -5.21 5.90 -2.03
CA GLY A 15 -6.62 5.95 -1.63
C GLY A 15 -6.85 6.39 -0.19
N THR A 16 -5.82 6.86 0.52
CA THR A 16 -5.93 7.30 1.92
C THR A 16 -5.28 8.67 2.12
N PHE A 17 -5.31 9.19 3.35
CA PHE A 17 -4.58 10.41 3.68
C PHE A 17 -3.10 10.16 4.05
N ILE A 18 -2.59 8.93 4.01
CA ILE A 18 -1.20 8.62 4.37
C ILE A 18 -0.28 8.89 3.17
N SER A 19 0.83 9.59 3.38
CA SER A 19 1.83 9.80 2.33
C SER A 19 2.65 8.55 2.09
N VAL A 20 2.87 8.22 0.81
CA VAL A 20 3.76 7.15 0.35
C VAL A 20 5.19 7.64 0.04
N GLY A 21 5.60 8.80 0.59
CA GLY A 21 6.94 9.35 0.40
C GLY A 21 7.19 10.05 -0.94
N ARG A 22 6.15 10.33 -1.74
CA ARG A 22 6.30 11.23 -2.92
C ARG A 22 6.88 12.58 -2.46
N GLY A 23 7.79 13.16 -3.24
CA GLY A 23 8.52 14.37 -2.84
C GLY A 23 9.74 14.12 -1.95
N THR A 24 10.15 12.86 -1.79
CA THR A 24 11.41 12.46 -1.12
C THR A 24 12.27 11.65 -2.10
N ASP A 25 13.45 11.22 -1.66
CA ASP A 25 14.33 10.27 -2.37
C ASP A 25 13.82 8.80 -2.31
N LYS A 26 12.78 8.52 -1.52
CA LYS A 26 12.22 7.18 -1.27
C LYS A 26 10.72 7.06 -1.57
N PRO A 27 10.22 7.47 -2.75
CA PRO A 27 8.81 7.29 -3.10
C PRO A 27 8.44 5.80 -3.16
N PHE A 28 7.25 5.47 -2.65
CA PHE A 28 6.76 4.08 -2.48
C PHE A 28 7.69 3.19 -1.66
N GLN A 29 8.43 3.79 -0.74
CA GLN A 29 9.22 3.07 0.26
C GLN A 29 9.01 3.61 1.68
N LEU A 30 8.24 4.69 1.81
CA LEU A 30 7.87 5.29 3.08
C LEU A 30 6.35 5.27 3.21
N ILE A 31 5.86 5.18 4.44
CA ILE A 31 4.49 5.55 4.78
C ILE A 31 4.51 6.54 5.95
N GLY A 32 3.64 7.55 5.95
CA GLY A 32 3.56 8.46 7.09
C GLY A 32 2.54 9.59 6.97
N HIS A 33 2.29 10.23 8.09
CA HIS A 33 1.40 11.38 8.24
C HIS A 33 1.97 12.35 9.30
N PRO A 34 1.72 13.67 9.24
CA PRO A 34 2.14 14.59 10.30
C PRO A 34 1.69 14.17 11.70
N ASP A 35 0.50 13.60 11.80
CA ASP A 35 -0.15 13.21 13.06
C ASP A 35 0.00 11.72 13.41
N MET A 36 0.87 10.97 12.73
CA MET A 36 1.11 9.56 13.07
C MET A 36 1.91 9.45 14.38
N GLU A 37 1.35 8.77 15.38
CA GLU A 37 1.99 8.63 16.70
C GLU A 37 2.96 7.45 16.75
N ASN A 38 2.55 6.28 16.27
CA ASN A 38 3.37 5.07 16.21
C ASN A 38 4.34 5.16 15.02
N SER A 39 5.52 5.74 15.23
CA SER A 39 6.50 5.99 14.17
C SER A 39 7.94 5.82 14.65
N ASN A 40 8.82 5.42 13.75
CA ASN A 40 10.26 5.28 14.01
C ASN A 40 11.12 6.02 12.96
N TYR A 41 10.47 6.75 12.07
CA TYR A 41 11.10 7.49 10.98
C TYR A 41 10.37 8.81 10.74
N THR A 42 11.09 9.81 10.25
CA THR A 42 10.49 11.08 9.81
C THR A 42 11.00 11.46 8.44
N PHE A 43 10.14 12.11 7.66
CA PHE A 43 10.50 12.62 6.34
C PHE A 43 9.73 13.89 6.04
N LYS A 44 10.23 14.70 5.10
CA LYS A 44 9.61 15.97 4.71
C LYS A 44 9.49 16.03 3.19
N PRO A 45 8.30 15.76 2.63
CA PRO A 45 8.06 15.89 1.20
C PRO A 45 8.37 17.30 0.69
N LYS A 46 9.05 17.41 -0.45
CA LYS A 46 9.39 18.66 -1.13
C LYS A 46 8.92 18.61 -2.59
N SER A 47 8.78 19.78 -3.19
CA SER A 47 8.57 19.89 -4.64
C SER A 47 9.84 19.43 -5.37
N VAL A 48 9.72 18.39 -6.18
CA VAL A 48 10.83 17.83 -6.99
C VAL A 48 10.33 17.52 -8.40
N PRO A 49 11.22 17.39 -9.40
CA PRO A 49 10.84 16.85 -10.71
C PRO A 49 10.12 15.50 -10.54
N GLY A 50 8.92 15.36 -11.13
CA GLY A 50 8.08 14.17 -10.98
C GLY A 50 7.11 14.18 -9.78
N ALA A 51 7.25 15.14 -8.86
CA ALA A 51 6.30 15.38 -7.77
C ALA A 51 6.32 16.87 -7.37
N LYS A 52 5.67 17.73 -8.16
CA LYS A 52 5.63 19.18 -7.91
C LYS A 52 4.79 19.54 -6.68
N ASP A 53 3.69 18.82 -6.47
CA ASP A 53 2.73 19.03 -5.37
C ASP A 53 2.47 17.72 -4.61
N PRO A 54 3.47 17.18 -3.90
CA PRO A 54 3.29 15.94 -3.15
C PRO A 54 2.38 16.14 -1.93
N PRO A 55 1.71 15.07 -1.46
CA PRO A 55 1.03 15.07 -0.17
C PRO A 55 1.95 15.57 0.95
N PHE A 56 1.43 16.46 1.79
CA PHE A 56 2.15 17.10 2.90
C PHE A 56 3.44 17.84 2.50
N LYS A 57 3.47 18.44 1.30
CA LYS A 57 4.56 19.33 0.85
C LYS A 57 4.97 20.30 1.97
N ASN A 58 6.27 20.28 2.29
CA ASN A 58 6.92 21.08 3.32
C ASN A 58 6.45 20.86 4.77
N LYS A 59 5.69 19.80 5.05
CA LYS A 59 5.35 19.37 6.41
C LYS A 59 6.16 18.13 6.79
N VAL A 60 6.55 18.02 8.07
CA VAL A 60 7.22 16.83 8.58
C VAL A 60 6.16 15.74 8.77
N CYS A 61 6.38 14.59 8.14
CA CYS A 61 5.59 13.38 8.34
C CYS A 61 6.36 12.46 9.28
N LYS A 62 5.62 11.87 10.23
CA LYS A 62 6.06 10.75 11.05
C LYS A 62 5.60 9.45 10.40
N GLY A 63 6.40 8.41 10.47
CA GLY A 63 5.98 7.08 10.04
C GLY A 63 7.11 6.07 9.97
N HIS A 64 7.19 5.34 8.86
CA HIS A 64 8.06 4.18 8.71
C HIS A 64 8.82 4.19 7.39
N ASP A 65 10.10 3.80 7.45
CA ASP A 65 10.89 3.43 6.28
C ASP A 65 10.79 1.92 6.04
N LEU A 66 10.18 1.56 4.92
CA LEU A 66 9.90 0.17 4.54
C LEU A 66 10.92 -0.36 3.52
N SER A 67 11.94 0.42 3.16
CA SER A 67 12.89 0.06 2.10
C SER A 67 13.57 -1.29 2.37
N LYS A 68 14.08 -1.48 3.60
CA LYS A 68 14.73 -2.74 4.00
C LYS A 68 13.76 -3.93 3.97
N PHE A 69 12.51 -3.73 4.37
CA PHE A 69 11.49 -4.79 4.34
C PHE A 69 11.14 -5.16 2.89
N GLY A 70 11.02 -4.16 2.03
CA GLY A 70 10.82 -4.34 0.59
C GLY A 70 11.88 -5.23 -0.04
N ASP A 71 13.15 -4.96 0.27
CA ASP A 71 14.28 -5.69 -0.33
C ASP A 71 14.46 -7.10 0.23
N LEU A 72 14.31 -7.27 1.54
CA LEU A 72 14.64 -8.54 2.21
C LEU A 72 13.46 -9.50 2.29
N ILE A 73 12.24 -8.99 2.46
CA ILE A 73 11.06 -9.80 2.77
C ILE A 73 10.11 -9.87 1.58
N LEU A 74 9.67 -8.72 1.06
CA LEU A 74 8.61 -8.69 0.05
C LEU A 74 9.00 -9.34 -1.27
N LYS A 75 10.28 -9.29 -1.65
CA LYS A 75 10.78 -9.93 -2.87
C LYS A 75 10.43 -11.42 -2.95
N GLY A 76 10.34 -12.13 -1.82
CA GLY A 76 9.98 -13.54 -1.75
C GLY A 76 8.58 -13.82 -1.19
N TYR A 77 7.83 -12.79 -0.79
CA TYR A 77 6.55 -12.97 -0.09
C TYR A 77 5.43 -13.51 -0.99
N GLY A 78 5.46 -13.14 -2.28
CA GLY A 78 4.56 -13.69 -3.30
C GLY A 78 3.08 -13.27 -3.19
N LYS A 79 2.76 -12.31 -2.32
CA LYS A 79 1.41 -11.78 -2.08
C LYS A 79 1.46 -10.28 -1.79
N ILE A 80 0.29 -9.64 -1.87
CA ILE A 80 0.11 -8.28 -1.34
C ILE A 80 0.22 -8.35 0.19
N TYR A 81 0.94 -7.41 0.80
CA TYR A 81 1.14 -7.32 2.25
C TYR A 81 0.26 -6.24 2.84
N LEU A 82 -0.82 -6.62 3.52
CA LEU A 82 -1.87 -5.69 3.97
C LEU A 82 -1.66 -5.17 5.39
N TYR A 83 -0.80 -5.78 6.21
CA TYR A 83 -0.57 -5.37 7.60
C TYR A 83 -0.28 -3.88 7.79
N TRP A 84 0.41 -3.24 6.86
CA TRP A 84 0.65 -1.78 6.94
C TRP A 84 -0.63 -0.97 6.78
N LEU A 85 -1.48 -1.34 5.81
CA LEU A 85 -2.72 -0.62 5.53
C LEU A 85 -3.75 -0.85 6.63
N THR A 86 -3.90 -2.10 7.08
CA THR A 86 -4.82 -2.45 8.19
C THR A 86 -4.34 -1.85 9.51
N GLY A 87 -3.03 -1.90 9.79
CA GLY A 87 -2.40 -1.28 10.94
C GLY A 87 -2.58 0.25 10.94
N ALA A 88 -2.29 0.92 9.82
CA ALA A 88 -2.48 2.36 9.70
C ALA A 88 -3.96 2.78 9.88
N TYR A 89 -4.92 2.00 9.39
CA TYR A 89 -6.34 2.25 9.64
C TYR A 89 -6.71 2.05 11.12
N LYS A 90 -6.21 0.98 11.73
CA LYS A 90 -6.46 0.66 13.15
C LYS A 90 -5.95 1.78 14.06
N ASP A 91 -4.71 2.21 13.82
CA ASP A 91 -4.01 3.22 14.61
C ASP A 91 -4.45 4.65 14.27
N SER A 92 -5.19 4.86 13.17
CA SER A 92 -5.67 6.18 12.77
C SER A 92 -6.70 6.73 13.77
N PRO A 93 -6.52 7.97 14.26
CA PRO A 93 -7.53 8.65 15.06
C PRO A 93 -8.74 9.08 14.22
N ASP A 94 -8.55 9.37 12.94
CA ASP A 94 -9.62 9.75 12.00
C ASP A 94 -9.97 8.59 11.07
N LYS A 95 -10.77 7.65 11.57
CA LYS A 95 -11.26 6.50 10.78
C LYS A 95 -12.32 6.91 9.75
N ALA A 96 -13.05 7.99 10.00
CA ALA A 96 -14.11 8.47 9.14
C ALA A 96 -13.56 8.96 7.80
N ASN A 97 -12.44 9.68 7.83
CA ASN A 97 -11.81 10.26 6.65
C ASN A 97 -10.59 9.46 6.15
N PHE A 98 -10.28 8.29 6.73
CA PHE A 98 -9.11 7.50 6.35
C PHE A 98 -9.03 7.19 4.87
N PHE A 99 -10.17 6.81 4.26
CA PHE A 99 -10.24 6.47 2.85
C PHE A 99 -10.85 7.61 2.04
N ASN A 100 -10.17 8.02 0.97
CA ASN A 100 -10.71 8.94 -0.02
C ASN A 100 -11.59 8.20 -1.06
N ASN A 101 -12.11 8.93 -2.05
CA ASN A 101 -13.00 8.38 -3.09
C ASN A 101 -12.29 7.46 -4.10
N TYR A 102 -10.96 7.50 -4.16
CA TYR A 102 -10.16 6.74 -5.12
C TYR A 102 -9.81 5.32 -4.63
N PHE A 103 -9.95 5.04 -3.33
CA PHE A 103 -9.58 3.73 -2.76
C PHE A 103 -10.27 2.54 -3.44
N ASN A 104 -11.58 2.63 -3.69
CA ASN A 104 -12.32 1.54 -4.33
C ASN A 104 -11.91 1.35 -5.79
N SER A 105 -11.49 2.43 -6.47
CA SER A 105 -10.95 2.34 -7.83
C SER A 105 -9.62 1.61 -7.86
N LEU A 106 -8.76 1.84 -6.86
CA LEU A 106 -7.50 1.09 -6.70
C LEU A 106 -7.75 -0.38 -6.34
N ALA A 107 -8.71 -0.66 -5.45
CA ALA A 107 -9.06 -2.01 -5.02
C ALA A 107 -9.93 -2.79 -6.03
N GLY A 108 -10.47 -2.12 -7.06
CA GLY A 108 -11.35 -2.69 -8.06
C GLY A 108 -12.81 -2.88 -7.61
N ASN A 109 -13.13 -2.73 -6.32
CA ASN A 109 -14.48 -2.73 -5.76
C ASN A 109 -14.48 -2.19 -4.31
N SER A 110 -15.61 -2.27 -3.62
CA SER A 110 -15.78 -1.81 -2.23
C SER A 110 -15.41 -2.84 -1.15
N LYS A 111 -15.15 -4.11 -1.51
CA LYS A 111 -15.00 -5.23 -0.58
C LYS A 111 -13.80 -5.03 0.35
N LEU A 112 -12.62 -4.72 -0.19
CA LEU A 112 -11.40 -4.52 0.62
C LEU A 112 -11.58 -3.40 1.65
N LYS A 113 -12.15 -2.26 1.24
CA LYS A 113 -12.43 -1.12 2.13
C LYS A 113 -13.32 -1.55 3.29
N GLN A 114 -14.38 -2.29 3.00
CA GLN A 114 -15.31 -2.79 4.02
C GLN A 114 -14.62 -3.78 4.96
N GLN A 115 -13.85 -4.73 4.44
CA GLN A 115 -13.13 -5.73 5.24
C GLN A 115 -12.11 -5.08 6.20
N ILE A 116 -11.43 -4.00 5.77
CA ILE A 116 -10.52 -3.22 6.63
C ILE A 116 -11.31 -2.49 7.72
N LYS A 117 -12.47 -1.89 7.39
CA LYS A 117 -13.35 -1.24 8.37
C LYS A 117 -13.86 -2.21 9.42
N ASP A 118 -14.16 -3.44 9.01
CA ASP A 118 -14.60 -4.54 9.87
C ASP A 118 -13.43 -5.18 10.66
N GLN A 119 -12.20 -4.67 10.48
CA GLN A 119 -10.98 -5.13 11.15
C GLN A 119 -10.71 -6.63 10.96
N LEU A 120 -11.05 -7.16 9.79
CA LEU A 120 -10.72 -8.54 9.44
C LEU A 120 -9.21 -8.73 9.34
N ASN A 121 -8.73 -9.91 9.71
CA ASN A 121 -7.32 -10.24 9.57
C ASN A 121 -6.93 -10.39 8.08
N GLU A 122 -5.65 -10.18 7.78
CA GLU A 122 -5.12 -10.24 6.42
C GLU A 122 -5.33 -11.60 5.75
N ASP A 123 -5.22 -12.69 6.51
CA ASP A 123 -5.41 -14.04 5.98
C ASP A 123 -6.84 -14.26 5.48
N VAL A 124 -7.85 -13.74 6.19
CA VAL A 124 -9.26 -13.80 5.76
C VAL A 124 -9.47 -12.94 4.53
N ILE A 125 -8.92 -11.72 4.49
CA ILE A 125 -9.00 -10.84 3.32
C ILE A 125 -8.36 -11.52 2.10
N SER A 126 -7.15 -12.02 2.23
CA SER A 126 -6.40 -12.68 1.15
C SER A 126 -7.09 -13.96 0.66
N LYS A 127 -7.66 -14.77 1.57
CA LYS A 127 -8.44 -15.96 1.20
C LYS A 127 -9.67 -15.58 0.38
N SER A 128 -10.26 -14.41 0.61
CA SER A 128 -11.45 -13.95 -0.11
C SER A 128 -11.22 -13.63 -1.59
N TRP A 129 -9.96 -13.61 -2.05
CA TRP A 129 -9.56 -13.41 -3.45
C TRP A 129 -9.15 -14.71 -4.16
N LYS A 130 -9.02 -15.83 -3.42
CA LYS A 130 -8.41 -17.07 -3.92
C LYS A 130 -9.13 -17.60 -5.16
N GLU A 131 -10.46 -17.60 -5.14
CA GLU A 131 -11.29 -18.12 -6.23
C GLU A 131 -11.12 -17.31 -7.53
N ASP A 132 -11.13 -15.99 -7.44
CA ASP A 132 -10.92 -15.10 -8.59
C ASP A 132 -9.50 -15.22 -9.14
N ILE A 133 -8.50 -15.33 -8.25
CA ILE A 133 -7.10 -15.55 -8.63
C ILE A 133 -6.95 -16.89 -9.36
N ASP A 134 -7.53 -17.98 -8.85
CA ASP A 134 -7.48 -19.29 -9.49
C ASP A 134 -8.17 -19.30 -10.85
N SER A 135 -9.29 -18.60 -10.97
CA SER A 135 -10.03 -18.44 -12.22
C SER A 135 -9.20 -17.66 -13.24
N PHE A 136 -8.59 -16.55 -12.83
CA PHE A 136 -7.71 -15.76 -13.70
C PHE A 136 -6.46 -16.53 -14.15
N LYS A 137 -5.88 -17.35 -13.27
CA LYS A 137 -4.75 -18.23 -13.61
C LYS A 137 -5.09 -19.24 -14.72
N LYS A 138 -6.32 -19.75 -14.76
CA LYS A 138 -6.79 -20.60 -15.87
C LYS A 138 -6.88 -19.82 -17.18
N ILE A 139 -7.41 -18.60 -17.14
CA ILE A 139 -7.53 -17.72 -18.31
C ILE A 139 -6.15 -17.36 -18.86
N ARG A 140 -5.23 -16.89 -18.00
CA ARG A 140 -3.91 -16.39 -18.42
C ARG A 140 -3.05 -17.46 -19.09
N LYS A 141 -3.23 -18.75 -18.75
CA LYS A 141 -2.46 -19.88 -19.32
C LYS A 141 -2.54 -19.96 -20.85
N GLY A 142 -3.67 -19.56 -21.44
CA GLY A 142 -3.82 -19.51 -22.89
C GLY A 142 -2.98 -18.43 -23.59
N TYR A 143 -2.32 -17.54 -22.84
CA TYR A 143 -1.66 -16.35 -23.36
C TYR A 143 -0.20 -16.19 -22.90
N LEU A 144 0.36 -17.16 -22.16
CA LEU A 144 1.72 -17.07 -21.66
C LEU A 144 2.75 -17.30 -22.79
N LEU A 145 3.74 -16.40 -22.89
CA LEU A 145 4.87 -16.50 -23.83
C LEU A 145 6.16 -17.00 -23.16
N TYR A 146 6.15 -17.12 -21.83
CA TYR A 146 7.26 -17.64 -21.02
C TYR A 146 6.74 -18.81 -20.17
N PRO A 147 7.61 -19.72 -19.71
CA PRO A 147 7.22 -20.79 -18.80
C PRO A 147 6.42 -20.24 -17.61
N ASP A 148 5.31 -20.92 -17.29
CA ASP A 148 4.53 -20.58 -16.10
C ASP A 148 5.37 -20.86 -14.85
N PHE A 149 5.07 -20.14 -13.77
CA PHE A 149 5.79 -20.20 -12.49
C PHE A 149 4.99 -20.90 -11.39
N GLU A 150 4.00 -21.69 -11.79
CA GLU A 150 3.14 -22.51 -10.94
C GLU A 150 3.50 -23.99 -11.03
#